data_AF-A0AAN8G5P7-F1
#
_entry.id   AF-A0AAN8G5P7-F1
#
_cell.length_a   1.000
_cell.length_b   1.000
_cell.length_c   1.000
_cell.angle_alpha   90.00
_cell.angle_beta   90.00
_cell.angle_gamma   90.00
#
_symmetry.space_group_name_H-M   'P 1'
#
loop_
_entity.id
_entity.type
_entity.pdbx_description
1 polymer ?
#
loop_
_entity_poly.entity_id
_entity_poly.type
_entity_poly.pdbx_seq_one_letter_code
_entity_poly.pdbx_strand_id
1 'polypeptide(L)'
;MRVGGTWPGATTRPKAKMDGAGERQKRHEMLSFLLLSTLLLRSTLAGITDLNCTESVGEAVKYAQTAVNCQNKLSDASCTVLYTTAVKANTDTDRDAKCAGNPVDPHLVQAAIQLCPQTCGYCCLTPAYACDNKPQPRIPCSSVTTEMCQNIAWKSILEEDCPKTCGLCDSG
;
A
#
# COMPACT_ATOMS: atom_id res chain seq x y z
N MET A 1 15.00 92.37 22.78
CA MET A 1 14.90 92.93 21.42
C MET A 1 13.75 92.24 20.70
N ARG A 2 12.74 93.01 20.21
CA ARG A 2 11.91 92.84 18.98
C ARG A 2 11.34 91.44 18.64
N VAL A 3 10.08 91.17 18.23
CA VAL A 3 8.80 91.87 17.90
C VAL A 3 7.72 90.74 17.88
N GLY A 4 6.47 90.94 18.33
CA GLY A 4 5.24 91.08 17.48
C GLY A 4 4.80 89.83 16.68
N GLY A 5 3.68 89.17 16.98
CA GLY A 5 2.35 89.32 16.30
C GLY A 5 2.15 88.16 15.30
N THR A 6 1.00 87.53 14.99
CA THR A 6 -0.44 87.84 14.99
C THR A 6 -1.27 86.54 14.75
N TRP A 7 -2.56 86.57 15.11
CA TRP A 7 -3.70 85.64 14.88
C TRP A 7 -4.12 85.47 13.38
N PRO A 8 -5.30 84.91 12.98
CA PRO A 8 -5.98 83.60 13.24
C PRO A 8 -6.57 82.96 11.94
N GLY A 9 -7.31 81.85 12.03
CA GLY A 9 -8.52 81.66 11.17
C GLY A 9 -8.67 80.35 10.38
N ALA A 10 -9.76 79.64 10.72
CA ALA A 10 -10.73 78.92 9.87
C ALA A 10 -10.27 77.96 8.76
N THR A 11 -10.77 76.71 8.82
CA THR A 11 -11.10 75.96 7.59
C THR A 11 -12.29 75.03 7.81
N THR A 12 -13.10 74.97 6.76
CA THR A 12 -14.46 74.45 6.61
C THR A 12 -14.50 72.96 6.24
N ARG A 13 -15.64 72.28 6.50
CA ARG A 13 -16.08 71.04 5.78
C ARG A 13 -16.22 71.35 4.27
N PRO A 14 -16.20 70.39 3.30
CA PRO A 14 -16.81 69.04 3.35
C PRO A 14 -16.16 67.94 2.46
N LYS A 15 -16.93 66.85 2.29
CA LYS A 15 -16.96 65.81 1.22
C LYS A 15 -16.21 64.50 1.46
N ALA A 16 -17.03 63.50 1.75
CA ALA A 16 -16.78 62.09 1.52
C ALA A 16 -16.14 61.82 0.15
N LYS A 17 -15.14 60.95 0.15
CA LYS A 17 -14.77 60.18 -1.04
C LYS A 17 -14.76 58.70 -0.65
N MET A 18 -15.60 57.95 -1.35
CA MET A 18 -15.68 56.51 -1.31
C MET A 18 -14.40 55.96 -1.92
N ASP A 19 -13.70 55.06 -1.22
CA ASP A 19 -12.71 54.17 -1.82
C ASP A 19 -12.81 52.77 -1.17
N GLY A 20 -14.01 52.18 -1.26
CA GLY A 20 -14.29 50.81 -0.85
C GLY A 20 -13.87 49.77 -1.90
N ALA A 21 -12.60 49.78 -2.31
CA ALA A 21 -12.08 48.86 -3.34
C ALA A 21 -10.88 48.01 -2.88
N GLY A 22 -10.05 48.49 -1.93
CA GLY A 22 -8.85 47.76 -1.47
C GLY A 22 -9.13 46.55 -0.56
N GLU A 23 -10.17 46.62 0.27
CA GLU A 23 -10.51 45.56 1.24
C GLU A 23 -11.13 44.31 0.60
N ARG A 24 -11.79 44.46 -0.57
CA ARG A 24 -12.39 43.35 -1.31
C ARG A 24 -11.33 42.49 -2.00
N GLN A 25 -10.30 43.12 -2.54
CA GLN A 25 -9.23 42.42 -3.27
C GLN A 25 -8.43 41.49 -2.34
N LYS A 26 -8.03 41.95 -1.14
CA LYS A 26 -7.32 41.12 -0.15
C LYS A 26 -8.18 39.98 0.40
N ARG A 27 -9.49 40.19 0.55
CA ARG A 27 -10.42 39.13 0.97
C ARG A 27 -10.60 38.07 -0.12
N HIS A 28 -10.63 38.45 -1.39
CA HIS A 28 -10.68 37.50 -2.50
C HIS A 28 -9.39 36.67 -2.63
N GLU A 29 -8.20 37.28 -2.47
CA GLU A 29 -6.93 36.54 -2.50
C GLU A 29 -6.81 35.55 -1.33
N MET A 30 -7.20 35.96 -0.11
CA MET A 30 -7.16 35.11 1.08
C MET A 30 -8.24 34.01 1.07
N LEU A 31 -9.45 34.30 0.56
CA LEU A 31 -10.47 33.28 0.33
C LEU A 31 -10.06 32.33 -0.81
N SER A 32 -9.43 32.81 -1.87
CA SER A 32 -8.92 31.96 -2.96
C SER A 32 -7.78 31.05 -2.48
N PHE A 33 -6.88 31.53 -1.61
CA PHE A 33 -5.84 30.70 -0.97
C PHE A 33 -6.40 29.67 0.03
N LEU A 34 -7.44 30.03 0.80
CA LEU A 34 -8.14 29.11 1.71
C LEU A 34 -8.96 28.05 0.95
N LEU A 35 -9.54 28.41 -0.21
CA LEU A 35 -10.25 27.48 -1.09
C LEU A 35 -9.28 26.53 -1.82
N LEU A 36 -8.08 26.98 -2.20
CA LEU A 36 -7.06 26.11 -2.81
C LEU A 36 -6.44 25.09 -1.84
N SER A 37 -6.55 25.31 -0.53
CA SER A 37 -5.88 24.50 0.50
C SER A 37 -6.74 23.34 1.05
N THR A 38 -8.01 23.21 0.64
CA THR A 38 -8.96 22.23 1.22
C THR A 38 -9.19 20.96 0.38
N LEU A 39 -8.42 20.73 -0.67
CA LEU A 39 -8.58 19.58 -1.56
C LEU A 39 -7.46 18.52 -1.43
N LEU A 40 -6.95 18.29 -0.22
CA LEU A 40 -6.36 16.98 0.09
C LEU A 40 -7.51 16.07 0.53
N LEU A 41 -8.29 15.58 -0.44
CA LEU A 41 -9.08 14.37 -0.20
C LEU A 41 -8.09 13.31 0.29
N ARG A 42 -8.20 12.94 1.55
CA ARG A 42 -7.67 11.66 2.01
C ARG A 42 -8.51 10.59 1.34
N SER A 43 -8.16 10.27 0.10
CA SER A 43 -8.61 9.05 -0.54
C SER A 43 -8.12 7.92 0.35
N THR A 44 -9.02 7.25 1.05
CA THR A 44 -8.71 5.92 1.57
C THR A 44 -8.56 5.04 0.34
N LEU A 45 -7.34 4.98 -0.20
CA LEU A 45 -6.98 3.94 -1.15
C LEU A 45 -7.29 2.62 -0.45
N ALA A 46 -8.29 1.90 -0.95
CA ALA A 46 -8.49 0.50 -0.59
C ALA A 46 -7.25 -0.23 -1.08
N GLY A 47 -6.27 -0.37 -0.19
CA GLY A 47 -5.01 -1.03 -0.43
C GLY A 47 -4.82 -2.16 0.55
N ILE A 48 -3.92 -3.07 0.21
CA ILE A 48 -3.54 -4.20 1.05
C ILE A 48 -3.07 -3.66 2.42
N THR A 49 -3.75 -4.09 3.49
CA THR A 49 -3.42 -3.63 4.86
C THR A 49 -2.26 -4.42 5.47
N ASP A 50 -2.10 -5.68 5.07
CA ASP A 50 -1.00 -6.54 5.46
C ASP A 50 -0.04 -6.79 4.28
N LEU A 51 1.13 -6.17 4.31
CA LEU A 51 2.11 -6.20 3.22
C LEU A 51 2.88 -7.52 3.09
N ASN A 52 2.62 -8.52 3.92
CA ASN A 52 3.23 -9.84 3.76
C ASN A 52 2.97 -10.41 2.36
N CYS A 53 3.98 -11.05 1.76
CA CYS A 53 3.92 -11.63 0.42
C CYS A 53 3.49 -10.65 -0.71
N THR A 54 3.74 -9.35 -0.54
CA THR A 54 3.51 -8.35 -1.59
C THR A 54 4.79 -7.89 -2.26
N GLU A 55 4.65 -7.29 -3.44
CA GLU A 55 5.70 -6.64 -4.21
C GLU A 55 5.18 -5.35 -4.84
N SER A 56 6.09 -4.41 -5.11
CA SER A 56 5.76 -3.17 -5.81
C SER A 56 5.77 -3.40 -7.31
N VAL A 57 4.63 -3.22 -7.96
CA VAL A 57 4.47 -3.29 -9.42
C VAL A 57 4.08 -1.91 -9.94
N GLY A 58 5.10 -1.12 -10.31
CA GLY A 58 4.92 0.31 -10.60
C GLY A 58 4.64 1.09 -9.31
N GLU A 59 3.54 1.84 -9.28
CA GLU A 59 3.11 2.59 -8.09
C GLU A 59 2.16 1.81 -7.17
N ALA A 60 1.77 0.58 -7.57
CA ALA A 60 0.83 -0.25 -6.83
C ALA A 60 1.54 -1.36 -6.04
N VAL A 61 1.06 -1.65 -4.84
CA VAL A 61 1.42 -2.84 -4.07
C VAL A 61 0.48 -3.97 -4.48
N LYS A 62 1.05 -5.11 -4.89
CA LYS A 62 0.28 -6.29 -5.31
C LYS A 62 0.83 -7.55 -4.67
N TYR A 63 0.01 -8.60 -4.58
CA TYR A 63 0.52 -9.90 -4.13
C TYR A 63 1.50 -10.48 -5.15
N ALA A 64 2.67 -10.89 -4.65
CA ALA A 64 3.66 -11.59 -5.44
C ALA A 64 3.16 -12.99 -5.81
N GLN A 65 3.77 -13.61 -6.82
CA GLN A 65 3.45 -15.00 -7.19
C GLN A 65 3.67 -15.97 -6.02
N THR A 66 4.64 -15.67 -5.15
CA THR A 66 4.94 -16.43 -3.93
C THR A 66 3.86 -16.35 -2.86
N ALA A 67 2.86 -15.47 -2.99
CA ALA A 67 1.72 -15.44 -2.07
C ALA A 67 0.81 -16.67 -2.24
N VAL A 68 0.78 -17.27 -3.43
CA VAL A 68 -0.24 -18.28 -3.83
C VAL A 68 0.37 -19.55 -4.49
N ASN A 69 1.68 -19.73 -4.44
CA ASN A 69 2.40 -20.83 -5.09
C ASN A 69 2.51 -22.12 -4.27
N CYS A 70 1.91 -22.17 -3.08
CA CYS A 70 1.75 -23.35 -2.25
C CYS A 70 0.32 -23.88 -2.33
N GLN A 71 0.05 -25.02 -1.69
CA GLN A 71 -1.31 -25.54 -1.51
C GLN A 71 -1.82 -25.27 -0.08
N ASN A 72 -3.14 -25.13 0.04
CA ASN A 72 -3.80 -25.15 1.33
C ASN A 72 -3.58 -26.49 2.07
N LYS A 73 -3.61 -26.47 3.41
CA LYS A 73 -3.60 -27.71 4.21
C LYS A 73 -5.00 -28.31 4.32
N LEU A 74 -6.03 -27.47 4.33
CA LEU A 74 -7.41 -27.88 4.13
C LEU A 74 -7.74 -27.89 2.63
N SER A 75 -8.86 -28.53 2.25
CA SER A 75 -9.35 -28.43 0.87
C SER A 75 -9.76 -26.99 0.54
N ASP A 76 -9.64 -26.61 -0.73
CA ASP A 76 -10.02 -25.27 -1.19
C ASP A 76 -11.46 -24.92 -0.81
N ALA A 77 -12.38 -25.89 -0.93
CA ALA A 77 -13.77 -25.71 -0.51
C ALA A 77 -13.89 -25.37 0.99
N SER A 78 -13.11 -26.02 1.85
CA SER A 78 -13.09 -25.72 3.29
C SER A 78 -12.50 -24.33 3.55
N CYS A 79 -11.43 -23.97 2.85
CA CYS A 79 -10.83 -22.64 2.95
C CYS A 79 -11.78 -21.54 2.47
N THR A 80 -12.57 -21.78 1.42
CA THR A 80 -13.62 -20.84 0.96
C THR A 80 -14.72 -20.67 2.00
N VAL A 81 -15.11 -21.72 2.72
CA VAL A 81 -16.09 -21.60 3.83
C VAL A 81 -15.54 -20.71 4.95
N LEU A 82 -14.25 -20.84 5.27
CA LEU A 82 -13.61 -20.05 6.32
C LEU A 82 -13.40 -18.58 5.89
N TYR A 83 -12.78 -18.37 4.74
CA TYR A 83 -12.19 -17.10 4.31
C TYR A 83 -12.87 -16.45 3.11
N THR A 84 -13.98 -17.00 2.59
CA THR A 84 -14.84 -16.47 1.51
C THR A 84 -14.17 -16.23 0.15
N THR A 85 -13.11 -15.44 0.09
CA THR A 85 -12.42 -14.96 -1.10
C THR A 85 -10.96 -15.34 -1.03
N ALA A 86 -10.47 -16.03 -2.08
CA ALA A 86 -9.07 -16.34 -2.22
C ALA A 86 -8.28 -15.16 -2.79
N VAL A 87 -7.10 -14.93 -2.23
CA VAL A 87 -6.08 -14.03 -2.78
C VAL A 87 -5.59 -14.54 -4.13
N LYS A 88 -5.26 -13.61 -5.03
CA LYS A 88 -4.67 -13.90 -6.34
C LYS A 88 -3.38 -13.11 -6.50
N ALA A 89 -2.41 -13.69 -7.21
CA ALA A 89 -1.20 -12.97 -7.59
C ALA A 89 -1.53 -11.77 -8.49
N ASN A 90 -0.71 -10.73 -8.45
CA ASN A 90 -0.84 -9.51 -9.26
C ASN A 90 -2.18 -8.77 -9.08
N THR A 91 -2.84 -8.94 -7.92
CA THR A 91 -3.99 -8.14 -7.48
C THR A 91 -3.63 -7.30 -6.25
N ASP A 92 -4.37 -6.22 -6.05
CA ASP A 92 -4.24 -5.24 -4.97
C ASP A 92 -5.46 -5.24 -4.03
N THR A 93 -6.40 -6.17 -4.23
CA THR A 93 -7.55 -6.37 -3.35
C THR A 93 -7.09 -6.95 -2.03
N ASP A 94 -7.42 -6.31 -0.91
CA ASP A 94 -7.02 -6.82 0.41
C ASP A 94 -7.55 -8.24 0.68
N ARG A 95 -6.88 -8.96 1.59
CA ARG A 95 -7.32 -10.31 1.99
C ARG A 95 -8.70 -10.25 2.64
N ASP A 96 -9.38 -11.39 2.70
CA ASP A 96 -10.53 -11.51 3.60
C ASP A 96 -10.10 -11.14 5.02
N ALA A 97 -10.92 -10.34 5.71
CA ALA A 97 -10.60 -9.81 7.03
C ALA A 97 -10.36 -10.93 8.07
N LYS A 98 -10.82 -12.17 7.84
CA LYS A 98 -10.54 -13.32 8.71
C LYS A 98 -9.15 -13.91 8.52
N CYS A 99 -8.47 -13.62 7.41
CA CYS A 99 -7.10 -14.08 7.18
C CYS A 99 -6.10 -13.37 8.11
N ALA A 100 -6.29 -12.06 8.33
CA ALA A 100 -5.33 -11.23 9.07
C ALA A 100 -5.95 -10.48 10.24
N GLY A 101 -7.25 -10.17 10.23
CA GLY A 101 -7.88 -9.20 11.12
C GLY A 101 -7.77 -7.76 10.62
N ASN A 102 -8.55 -6.86 11.23
CA ASN A 102 -8.36 -5.41 11.10
C ASN A 102 -8.57 -4.76 12.49
N PRO A 103 -7.49 -4.37 13.20
CA PRO A 103 -6.08 -4.42 12.79
C PRO A 103 -5.54 -5.86 12.65
N VAL A 104 -4.36 -6.00 12.03
CA VAL A 104 -3.70 -7.30 11.85
C VAL A 104 -3.41 -7.96 13.21
N ASP A 105 -3.95 -9.16 13.38
CA ASP A 105 -3.76 -10.06 14.51
C ASP A 105 -2.78 -11.18 14.11
N PRO A 106 -1.58 -11.26 14.72
CA PRO A 106 -0.60 -12.30 14.44
C PRO A 106 -1.12 -13.73 14.62
N HIS A 107 -2.09 -13.97 15.51
CA HIS A 107 -2.67 -15.29 15.70
C HIS A 107 -3.57 -15.70 14.54
N LEU A 108 -4.32 -14.75 13.96
CA LEU A 108 -5.09 -15.01 12.74
C LEU A 108 -4.17 -15.29 11.56
N VAL A 109 -3.11 -14.48 11.41
CA VAL A 109 -2.08 -14.70 10.38
C VAL A 109 -1.46 -16.09 10.53
N GLN A 110 -1.07 -16.48 11.75
CA GLN A 110 -0.51 -17.80 12.00
C GLN A 110 -1.51 -18.92 11.65
N ALA A 111 -2.78 -18.78 12.03
CA ALA A 111 -3.81 -19.76 11.68
C ALA A 111 -4.01 -19.86 10.16
N ALA A 112 -4.01 -18.73 9.46
CA ALA A 112 -4.11 -18.67 8.01
C ALA A 112 -2.92 -19.37 7.33
N ILE A 113 -1.69 -19.13 7.80
CA ILE A 113 -0.47 -19.82 7.32
C ILE A 113 -0.58 -21.35 7.50
N GLN A 114 -1.09 -21.80 8.64
CA GLN A 114 -1.16 -23.23 8.96
C GLN A 114 -2.31 -23.97 8.27
N LEU A 115 -3.42 -23.30 7.98
CA LEU A 115 -4.63 -23.96 7.48
C LEU A 115 -4.85 -23.74 6.00
N CYS A 116 -4.80 -22.48 5.56
CA CYS A 116 -5.18 -22.07 4.21
C CYS A 116 -4.22 -21.00 3.64
N PRO A 117 -2.91 -21.28 3.61
CA PRO A 117 -1.91 -20.29 3.20
C PRO A 117 -2.10 -19.83 1.76
N GLN A 118 -2.60 -20.68 0.85
CA GLN A 118 -2.86 -20.29 -0.53
C GLN A 118 -4.07 -19.36 -0.63
N THR A 119 -5.19 -19.72 0.00
CA THR A 119 -6.41 -18.90 0.01
C THR A 119 -6.16 -17.53 0.63
N CYS A 120 -5.42 -17.48 1.73
CA CYS A 120 -5.09 -16.23 2.40
C CYS A 120 -3.84 -15.53 1.85
N GLY A 121 -3.19 -16.03 0.79
CA GLY A 121 -2.05 -15.32 0.20
C GLY A 121 -0.81 -15.23 1.11
N TYR A 122 -0.55 -16.28 1.89
CA TYR A 122 0.57 -16.39 2.84
C TYR A 122 1.56 -17.50 2.50
N CYS A 123 1.53 -18.04 1.27
CA CYS A 123 2.46 -19.10 0.88
C CYS A 123 3.93 -18.74 1.14
N CYS A 124 4.34 -17.48 0.92
CA CYS A 124 5.71 -17.03 1.14
C CYS A 124 6.18 -17.12 2.61
N LEU A 125 5.26 -17.28 3.56
CA LEU A 125 5.54 -17.44 4.99
C LEU A 125 5.48 -18.91 5.43
N THR A 126 5.10 -19.83 4.55
CA THR A 126 5.15 -21.26 4.87
C THR A 126 6.61 -21.74 4.84
N PRO A 127 7.02 -22.67 5.72
CA PRO A 127 8.42 -23.10 5.85
C PRO A 127 9.06 -23.48 4.50
N ALA A 128 8.35 -24.30 3.72
CA ALA A 128 8.76 -24.74 2.38
C ALA A 128 9.12 -23.59 1.41
N TYR A 129 8.60 -22.38 1.62
CA TYR A 129 8.81 -21.21 0.77
C TYR A 129 9.51 -20.05 1.50
N ALA A 130 9.88 -20.24 2.77
CA ALA A 130 10.45 -19.21 3.64
C ALA A 130 11.99 -19.11 3.53
N CYS A 131 12.49 -19.01 2.30
CA CYS A 131 13.89 -18.74 2.00
C CYS A 131 14.01 -17.87 0.75
N ASP A 132 15.22 -17.62 0.27
CA ASP A 132 15.46 -16.88 -0.97
C ASP A 132 16.00 -17.79 -2.07
N ASN A 133 15.65 -17.45 -3.31
CA ASN A 133 16.28 -18.04 -4.47
C ASN A 133 17.73 -17.55 -4.59
N LYS A 134 18.57 -18.34 -5.26
CA LYS A 134 19.94 -17.93 -5.58
C LYS A 134 19.91 -16.64 -6.43
N PRO A 135 20.76 -15.64 -6.15
CA PRO A 135 20.76 -14.38 -6.90
C PRO A 135 21.05 -14.56 -8.40
N GLN A 136 21.91 -15.54 -8.72
CA GLN A 136 22.30 -15.89 -10.09
C GLN A 136 22.06 -17.39 -10.31
N PRO A 137 20.81 -17.81 -10.55
CA PRO A 137 20.48 -19.20 -10.80
C PRO A 137 20.93 -19.62 -12.21
N ARG A 138 21.12 -20.92 -12.44
CA ARG A 138 21.42 -21.47 -13.78
C ARG A 138 20.27 -21.25 -14.75
N ILE A 139 19.04 -21.21 -14.23
CA ILE A 139 17.81 -20.91 -14.95
C ILE A 139 17.06 -19.81 -14.20
N PRO A 140 16.53 -18.78 -14.88
CA PRO A 140 15.74 -17.74 -14.21
C PRO A 140 14.58 -18.34 -13.41
N CYS A 141 14.54 -18.10 -12.09
CA CYS A 141 13.48 -18.66 -11.24
C CYS A 141 12.08 -18.13 -11.60
N SER A 142 11.99 -17.04 -12.37
CA SER A 142 10.74 -16.52 -12.93
C SER A 142 10.19 -17.35 -14.10
N SER A 143 11.02 -18.15 -14.76
CA SER A 143 10.59 -19.04 -15.85
C SER A 143 10.31 -20.48 -15.40
N VAL A 144 10.59 -20.79 -14.13
CA VAL A 144 10.37 -22.12 -13.56
C VAL A 144 8.87 -22.36 -13.39
N THR A 145 8.36 -23.46 -13.94
CA THR A 145 6.97 -23.86 -13.79
C THR A 145 6.78 -24.85 -12.64
N THR A 146 5.53 -25.02 -12.18
CA THR A 146 5.19 -26.00 -11.16
C THR A 146 5.56 -27.43 -11.58
N GLU A 147 5.40 -27.77 -12.87
CA GLU A 147 5.78 -29.08 -13.40
C GLU A 147 7.29 -29.29 -13.33
N MET A 148 8.10 -28.25 -13.54
CA MET A 148 9.55 -28.33 -13.35
C MET A 148 9.90 -28.61 -11.89
N CYS A 149 9.26 -27.94 -10.94
CA CYS A 149 9.47 -28.17 -9.52
C CYS A 149 9.13 -29.61 -9.07
N GLN A 150 8.15 -30.24 -9.73
CA GLN A 150 7.73 -31.62 -9.44
C GLN A 150 8.54 -32.68 -10.19
N ASN A 151 9.31 -32.29 -11.20
CA ASN A 151 10.07 -33.20 -12.03
C ASN A 151 11.39 -33.59 -11.35
N ILE A 152 11.59 -34.88 -11.13
CA ILE A 152 12.79 -35.43 -10.49
C ILE A 152 14.09 -35.05 -11.19
N ALA A 153 14.08 -34.86 -12.52
CA ALA A 153 15.25 -34.44 -13.28
C ALA A 153 15.70 -33.01 -12.97
N TRP A 154 14.79 -32.16 -12.50
CA TRP A 154 15.06 -30.76 -12.16
C TRP A 154 15.25 -30.53 -10.66
N LYS A 155 14.80 -31.46 -9.81
CA LYS A 155 14.72 -31.27 -8.36
C LYS A 155 16.03 -30.75 -7.74
N SER A 156 17.16 -31.42 -7.98
CA SER A 156 18.45 -31.02 -7.40
C SER A 156 18.93 -29.65 -7.87
N ILE A 157 18.64 -29.28 -9.13
CA ILE A 157 18.98 -27.97 -9.68
C ILE A 157 18.13 -26.89 -9.01
N LEU A 158 16.82 -27.13 -8.92
CA LEU A 158 15.87 -26.14 -8.40
C LEU A 158 15.92 -26.01 -6.89
N GLU A 159 16.34 -27.05 -6.16
CA GLU A 159 16.60 -26.99 -4.72
C GLU A 159 17.76 -26.04 -4.39
N GLU A 160 18.82 -26.02 -5.22
CA GLU A 160 19.95 -25.10 -5.03
C GLU A 160 19.65 -23.70 -5.59
N ASP A 161 19.01 -23.62 -6.77
CA ASP A 161 18.88 -22.37 -7.50
C ASP A 161 17.60 -21.61 -7.16
N CYS A 162 16.48 -22.32 -7.07
CA CYS A 162 15.14 -21.73 -6.96
C CYS A 162 14.28 -22.34 -5.83
N PRO A 163 14.83 -22.57 -4.61
CA PRO A 163 14.11 -23.27 -3.55
C PRO A 163 12.83 -22.56 -3.12
N LYS A 164 12.84 -21.22 -3.06
CA LYS A 164 11.66 -20.40 -2.76
C LYS A 164 10.58 -20.56 -3.82
N THR A 165 10.93 -20.58 -5.10
CA THR A 165 9.94 -20.74 -6.17
C THR A 165 9.26 -22.10 -6.09
N CYS A 166 10.02 -23.15 -5.77
CA CYS A 166 9.55 -24.53 -5.80
C CYS A 166 9.03 -25.09 -4.48
N GLY A 167 9.11 -24.33 -3.37
CA GLY A 167 8.69 -24.84 -2.07
C GLY A 167 9.68 -25.86 -1.50
N LEU A 168 10.98 -25.66 -1.70
CA LEU A 168 12.05 -26.60 -1.30
C LEU A 168 12.93 -26.06 -0.17
N CYS A 169 12.57 -24.94 0.46
CA CYS A 169 13.34 -24.31 1.54
C CYS A 169 13.54 -25.22 2.77
N ASP A 170 12.67 -26.21 2.97
CA ASP A 170 12.75 -27.17 4.09
C ASP A 170 13.71 -28.36 3.83
N SER A 171 14.35 -28.41 2.66
CA SER A 171 15.14 -29.59 2.23
C SER A 171 16.65 -29.49 2.54
N GLY A 172 17.09 -28.37 3.10
CA GLY A 172 18.50 -28.04 3.39
C GLY A 172 19.05 -28.57 4.70
#